data_AF-A0A2E6ZT14-F1
#
_entry.id   AF-A0A2E6ZT14-F1
#
_cell.length_a   1.000
_cell.length_b   1.000
_cell.length_c   1.000
_cell.angle_alpha   90.00
_cell.angle_beta   90.00
_cell.angle_gamma   90.00
#
_symmetry.space_group_name_H-M   'P 1'
#
loop_
_entity.id
_entity.type
_entity.pdbx_description
1 polymer ?
#
loop_
_entity_poly.entity_id
_entity_poly.type
_entity_poly.pdbx_seq_one_letter_code
_entity_poly.pdbx_strand_id
1 'polypeptide(L)'
;MRTVLSVYHPATVVTTAVVIAAALAGGPVAAQTGAADGAWGVFGADAGATRYSPLDQIDAGNVDELEVVWRWSARDQGTPPPSGRTQISPLVIDGVLYTTIGNQRNVIALDSATGESIWGWQPGDNEQRWGDIIEPVARSAGRGVSYWTDGAGDDRIYVVTPSYQLVALNAHTGERVGSFGDGGV
;
A
#
# COMPACT_ATOMS: atom_id res chain seq x y z
N MET A 1 39.40 -56.77 -51.58
CA MET A 1 39.51 -55.30 -51.44
C MET A 1 38.10 -54.73 -51.34
N ARG A 2 37.67 -54.30 -50.16
CA ARG A 2 36.38 -53.60 -49.96
C ARG A 2 36.64 -52.38 -49.10
N THR A 3 36.46 -51.21 -49.69
CA THR A 3 36.55 -49.90 -49.05
C THR A 3 35.23 -49.62 -48.33
N VAL A 4 35.30 -49.29 -47.04
CA VAL A 4 34.14 -48.86 -46.24
C VAL A 4 34.09 -47.34 -46.28
N LEU A 5 32.98 -46.76 -46.73
CA LEU A 5 32.70 -45.33 -46.66
C LEU A 5 31.86 -45.01 -45.42
N SER A 6 32.31 -43.98 -44.71
CA SER A 6 31.70 -43.36 -43.54
C SER A 6 30.39 -42.64 -43.91
N VAL A 7 29.36 -42.78 -43.07
CA VAL A 7 28.11 -42.00 -43.15
C VAL A 7 27.93 -41.24 -41.85
N TYR A 8 28.17 -39.93 -41.89
CA TYR A 8 27.80 -38.98 -40.84
C TYR A 8 26.27 -38.88 -40.73
N HIS A 9 25.71 -39.01 -39.52
CA HIS A 9 24.30 -38.75 -39.23
C HIS A 9 24.11 -37.34 -38.64
N PRO A 10 23.43 -36.41 -39.32
CA PRO A 10 23.08 -35.10 -38.79
C PRO A 10 21.71 -35.18 -38.09
N ALA A 11 21.62 -35.89 -36.96
CA ALA A 11 20.34 -36.05 -36.26
C ALA A 11 20.25 -35.24 -34.95
N THR A 12 21.33 -34.58 -34.51
CA THR A 12 21.41 -34.02 -33.15
C THR A 12 21.02 -32.54 -33.04
N VAL A 13 20.78 -31.82 -34.14
CA VAL A 13 20.59 -30.36 -34.11
C VAL A 13 19.11 -29.94 -34.01
N VAL A 14 18.16 -30.81 -34.37
CA VAL A 14 16.74 -30.40 -34.49
C VAL A 14 16.00 -30.43 -33.15
N THR A 15 16.40 -31.28 -32.21
CA THR A 15 15.65 -31.50 -30.95
C THR A 15 15.81 -30.37 -29.93
N THR A 16 16.90 -29.59 -30.00
CA THR A 16 17.17 -28.51 -29.03
C THR A 16 16.36 -27.23 -29.31
N ALA A 17 15.90 -27.01 -30.55
CA ALA A 17 15.18 -25.79 -30.92
C ALA A 17 13.74 -25.73 -30.38
N VAL A 18 13.08 -26.88 -30.21
CA VAL A 18 11.66 -26.94 -29.77
C VAL A 18 11.52 -26.67 -28.27
N VAL A 19 12.51 -27.03 -27.46
CA VAL A 19 12.48 -26.82 -26.00
C VAL A 19 12.66 -25.33 -25.64
N ILE A 20 13.40 -24.57 -26.45
CA ILE A 20 13.60 -23.12 -26.23
C ILE A 20 12.36 -22.31 -26.64
N ALA A 21 11.64 -22.73 -27.69
CA ALA A 21 10.41 -22.04 -28.12
C ALA A 21 9.27 -22.18 -27.11
N ALA A 22 9.17 -23.31 -26.39
CA ALA A 22 8.18 -23.50 -25.32
C ALA A 22 8.48 -22.68 -24.06
N ALA A 23 9.74 -22.29 -23.83
CA ALA A 23 10.13 -21.40 -22.73
C ALA A 23 9.85 -19.91 -23.01
N LEU A 24 9.55 -19.56 -24.28
CA LEU A 24 9.18 -18.21 -24.72
C LEU A 24 7.67 -18.05 -24.96
N ALA A 25 6.88 -19.10 -24.73
CA ALA A 25 5.44 -18.95 -24.58
C ALA A 25 5.21 -18.22 -23.25
N GLY A 26 5.26 -16.89 -23.31
CA GLY A 26 4.91 -16.01 -22.21
C GLY A 26 3.55 -16.41 -21.68
N GLY A 27 3.54 -17.16 -20.57
CA GLY A 27 2.37 -17.18 -19.71
C GLY A 27 2.04 -15.73 -19.36
N PRO A 28 0.76 -15.40 -19.09
CA PRO A 28 0.42 -14.06 -18.64
C PRO A 28 1.33 -13.77 -17.45
N VAL A 29 2.25 -12.82 -17.63
CA VAL A 29 2.98 -12.27 -16.50
C VAL A 29 1.89 -11.68 -15.64
N ALA A 30 1.59 -12.32 -14.52
CA ALA A 30 0.69 -11.80 -13.51
C ALA A 30 1.37 -10.56 -12.88
N ALA A 31 1.53 -9.51 -13.68
CA ALA A 31 2.10 -8.24 -13.28
C ALA A 31 1.07 -7.38 -12.52
N GLN A 32 -0.19 -7.82 -12.50
CA GLN A 32 -1.35 -7.09 -12.00
C GLN A 32 -2.10 -7.97 -10.99
N THR A 33 -1.46 -8.27 -9.86
CA THR A 33 -2.10 -8.99 -8.75
C THR A 33 -2.47 -8.06 -7.59
N GLY A 34 -2.15 -6.77 -7.71
CA GLY A 34 -2.49 -5.74 -6.73
C GLY A 34 -3.97 -5.41 -6.74
N ALA A 35 -4.46 -4.97 -5.57
CA ALA A 35 -5.79 -4.43 -5.39
C ALA A 35 -6.97 -5.33 -5.83
N ALA A 36 -6.80 -6.65 -5.79
CA ALA A 36 -7.90 -7.59 -5.97
C ALA A 36 -8.96 -7.38 -4.87
N ASP A 37 -10.22 -7.66 -5.22
CA ASP A 37 -11.37 -7.61 -4.31
C ASP A 37 -11.56 -6.26 -3.60
N GLY A 38 -11.04 -5.17 -4.18
CA GLY A 38 -11.15 -3.81 -3.62
C GLY A 38 -10.17 -3.48 -2.50
N ALA A 39 -9.26 -4.39 -2.16
CA ALA A 39 -8.17 -4.08 -1.25
C ALA A 39 -7.19 -3.05 -1.86
N TRP A 40 -6.50 -2.30 -1.02
CA TRP A 40 -5.38 -1.44 -1.40
C TRP A 40 -4.33 -1.47 -0.28
N GLY A 41 -3.62 -2.59 -0.17
CA GLY A 41 -2.77 -2.87 1.00
C GLY A 41 -1.41 -2.18 1.01
N VAL A 42 -0.95 -1.65 -0.13
CA VAL A 42 0.33 -0.93 -0.26
C VAL A 42 0.15 0.35 -1.07
N PHE A 43 1.02 1.34 -0.83
CA PHE A 43 0.92 2.68 -1.43
C PHE A 43 0.73 2.68 -2.96
N GLY A 44 1.32 1.73 -3.67
CA GLY A 44 1.28 1.60 -5.13
C GLY A 44 0.35 0.53 -5.70
N ALA A 45 -0.64 0.04 -4.93
CA ALA A 45 -1.50 -1.12 -5.24
C ALA A 45 -0.80 -2.49 -5.20
N ASP A 46 0.41 -2.59 -5.73
CA ASP A 46 1.25 -3.80 -5.70
C ASP A 46 2.73 -3.46 -5.48
N ALA A 47 3.56 -4.50 -5.40
CA ALA A 47 5.02 -4.39 -5.25
C ALA A 47 5.71 -3.70 -6.45
N GLY A 48 5.07 -3.70 -7.63
CA GLY A 48 5.54 -2.98 -8.82
C GLY A 48 5.14 -1.50 -8.84
N ALA A 49 4.34 -1.07 -7.87
CA ALA A 49 3.72 0.24 -7.82
C ALA A 49 2.92 0.61 -9.09
N THR A 50 2.22 -0.36 -9.68
CA THR A 50 1.46 -0.16 -10.92
C THR A 50 0.31 0.84 -10.78
N ARG A 51 -0.22 1.01 -9.56
CA ARG A 51 -1.44 1.78 -9.26
C ARG A 51 -2.65 1.31 -10.08
N TYR A 52 -2.66 0.03 -10.45
CA TYR A 52 -3.73 -0.59 -11.20
C TYR A 52 -4.72 -1.31 -10.27
N SER A 53 -6.00 -1.25 -10.60
CA SER A 53 -7.06 -2.07 -10.00
C SER A 53 -7.73 -2.89 -11.10
N PRO A 54 -7.91 -4.20 -10.90
CA PRO A 54 -8.64 -5.05 -11.85
C PRO A 54 -10.17 -4.90 -11.77
N LEU A 55 -10.69 -4.10 -10.84
CA LEU A 55 -12.13 -3.87 -10.70
C LEU A 55 -12.73 -3.17 -11.92
N ASP A 56 -13.90 -3.63 -12.36
CA ASP A 56 -14.59 -3.17 -13.57
C ASP A 56 -16.02 -2.67 -13.31
N GLN A 57 -16.45 -2.60 -12.03
CA GLN A 57 -17.78 -2.09 -11.68
C GLN A 57 -18.01 -0.65 -12.16
N ILE A 58 -16.95 0.18 -12.17
CA ILE A 58 -16.97 1.55 -12.67
C ILE A 58 -16.15 1.58 -13.95
N ASP A 59 -16.77 1.98 -15.05
CA ASP A 59 -16.16 2.03 -16.36
C ASP A 59 -16.60 3.29 -17.15
N ALA A 60 -16.14 3.40 -18.40
CA ALA A 60 -16.42 4.56 -19.24
C ALA A 60 -17.91 4.73 -19.59
N GLY A 61 -18.73 3.70 -19.42
CA GLY A 61 -20.16 3.70 -19.70
C GLY A 61 -21.05 4.08 -18.53
N ASN A 62 -20.53 4.11 -17.29
CA ASN A 62 -21.31 4.46 -16.09
C ASN A 62 -20.63 5.46 -15.14
N VAL A 63 -19.40 5.92 -15.44
CA VAL A 63 -18.67 6.87 -14.58
C VAL A 63 -19.41 8.19 -14.36
N ASP A 64 -20.31 8.57 -15.26
CA ASP A 64 -21.17 9.75 -15.16
C ASP A 64 -22.32 9.58 -14.14
N GLU A 65 -22.58 8.35 -13.68
CA GLU A 65 -23.59 8.05 -12.66
C GLU A 65 -23.04 8.11 -11.22
N LEU A 66 -21.74 8.40 -11.04
CA LEU A 66 -21.12 8.41 -9.72
C LEU A 66 -21.69 9.49 -8.81
N GLU A 67 -22.00 9.09 -7.58
CA GLU A 67 -22.39 9.98 -6.49
C GLU A 67 -21.45 9.86 -5.29
N VAL A 68 -21.45 10.89 -4.46
CA VAL A 68 -20.67 10.89 -3.22
C VAL A 68 -21.41 10.09 -2.16
N VAL A 69 -20.87 8.93 -1.82
CA VAL A 69 -21.46 8.02 -0.80
C VAL A 69 -21.24 8.53 0.64
N TRP A 70 -20.11 9.17 0.94
CA TRP A 70 -19.85 9.80 2.24
C TRP A 70 -18.75 10.87 2.16
N ARG A 71 -18.66 11.72 3.19
CA ARG A 71 -17.57 12.68 3.37
C ARG A 71 -17.09 12.66 4.81
N TRP A 72 -15.78 12.60 5.00
CA TRP A 72 -15.14 12.70 6.32
C TRP A 72 -14.33 14.00 6.42
N SER A 73 -14.41 14.68 7.57
CA SER A 73 -13.79 16.00 7.77
C SER A 73 -12.59 15.92 8.71
N ALA A 74 -11.42 16.30 8.20
CA ALA A 74 -10.20 16.45 8.99
C ALA A 74 -10.12 17.79 9.74
N ARG A 75 -11.13 18.67 9.67
CA ARG A 75 -11.02 20.06 10.17
C ARG A 75 -10.60 20.16 11.64
N ASP A 76 -11.02 19.21 12.45
CA ASP A 76 -10.77 19.19 13.90
C ASP A 76 -9.49 18.41 14.26
N GLN A 77 -8.66 18.09 13.27
CA GLN A 77 -7.50 17.21 13.43
C GLN A 77 -6.20 17.99 13.50
N GLY A 78 -5.90 18.42 14.73
CA GLY A 78 -4.68 19.15 15.09
C GLY A 78 -4.86 20.67 15.12
N THR A 79 -3.88 21.34 15.74
CA THR A 79 -3.84 22.79 15.89
C THR A 79 -2.52 23.33 15.34
N PRO A 80 -2.52 24.22 14.32
CA PRO A 80 -3.69 24.72 13.58
C PRO A 80 -4.36 23.63 12.74
N PRO A 81 -5.61 23.86 12.27
CA PRO A 81 -6.31 22.94 11.38
C PRO A 81 -5.46 22.54 10.15
N PRO A 82 -5.74 21.38 9.54
CA PRO A 82 -4.99 20.92 8.39
C PRO A 82 -5.00 21.96 7.26
N SER A 83 -3.83 22.19 6.64
CA SER A 83 -3.67 23.17 5.55
C SER A 83 -4.35 22.79 4.22
N GLY A 84 -4.99 21.61 4.16
CA GLY A 84 -5.54 21.01 2.93
C GLY A 84 -4.50 20.40 1.99
N ARG A 85 -3.20 20.48 2.32
CA ARG A 85 -2.10 19.91 1.53
C ARG A 85 -1.84 18.46 1.92
N THR A 86 -2.62 17.57 1.34
CA THR A 86 -2.54 16.12 1.58
C THR A 86 -2.06 15.40 0.32
N GLN A 87 -1.00 14.59 0.44
CA GLN A 87 -0.43 13.78 -0.66
C GLN A 87 -0.42 12.30 -0.24
N ILE A 88 -1.60 11.75 0.00
CA ILE A 88 -1.76 10.42 0.59
C ILE A 88 -2.52 9.51 -0.37
N SER A 89 -2.10 8.25 -0.42
CA SER A 89 -2.90 7.15 -0.90
C SER A 89 -3.30 6.33 0.33
N PRO A 90 -4.58 6.39 0.78
CA PRO A 90 -5.04 5.58 1.89
C PRO A 90 -4.83 4.10 1.62
N LEU A 91 -4.65 3.32 2.68
CA LEU A 91 -4.70 1.86 2.58
C LEU A 91 -6.13 1.39 2.85
N VAL A 92 -6.59 0.38 2.13
CA VAL A 92 -7.87 -0.29 2.39
C VAL A 92 -7.60 -1.77 2.57
N ILE A 93 -7.86 -2.31 3.76
CA ILE A 93 -7.57 -3.70 4.11
C ILE A 93 -8.75 -4.22 4.91
N ASP A 94 -9.35 -5.32 4.48
CA ASP A 94 -10.49 -5.95 5.13
C ASP A 94 -11.63 -4.98 5.48
N GLY A 95 -11.93 -4.06 4.55
CA GLY A 95 -12.98 -3.05 4.71
C GLY A 95 -12.61 -1.86 5.59
N VAL A 96 -11.39 -1.78 6.12
CA VAL A 96 -10.91 -0.65 6.92
C VAL A 96 -9.99 0.25 6.10
N LEU A 97 -10.29 1.55 6.07
CA LEU A 97 -9.46 2.58 5.47
C LEU A 97 -8.52 3.16 6.53
N TYR A 98 -7.22 3.09 6.28
CA TYR A 98 -6.18 3.68 7.11
C TYR A 98 -5.49 4.84 6.38
N THR A 99 -5.41 6.00 7.04
CA THR A 99 -4.75 7.17 6.46
C THR A 99 -4.13 8.05 7.52
N THR A 100 -3.10 8.80 7.15
CA THR A 100 -2.65 9.93 7.96
C THR A 100 -3.43 11.19 7.65
N ILE A 101 -3.52 12.10 8.61
CA ILE A 101 -4.27 13.35 8.53
C ILE A 101 -3.65 14.42 9.43
N GLY A 102 -4.01 15.68 9.17
CA GLY A 102 -3.59 16.82 9.98
C GLY A 102 -2.10 17.17 9.85
N ASN A 103 -1.70 18.25 10.53
CA ASN A 103 -0.33 18.74 10.48
C ASN A 103 0.63 17.93 11.35
N GLN A 104 0.10 17.09 12.24
CA GLN A 104 0.84 16.24 13.17
C GLN A 104 0.96 14.79 12.67
N ARG A 105 0.41 14.45 11.49
CA ARG A 105 0.34 13.06 10.99
C ARG A 105 -0.39 12.13 11.95
N ASN A 106 -1.54 12.59 12.45
CA ASN A 106 -2.49 11.75 13.14
C ASN A 106 -2.84 10.58 12.21
N VAL A 107 -3.12 9.41 12.77
CA VAL A 107 -3.58 8.23 12.01
C VAL A 107 -5.05 8.04 12.31
N ILE A 108 -5.86 7.81 11.29
CA ILE A 108 -7.28 7.49 11.45
C ILE A 108 -7.58 6.18 10.73
N ALA A 109 -8.38 5.34 11.37
CA ALA A 109 -9.03 4.20 10.77
C ALA A 109 -10.52 4.46 10.61
N LEU A 110 -11.04 4.25 9.41
CA LEU A 110 -12.44 4.42 9.07
C LEU A 110 -13.01 3.11 8.52
N ASP A 111 -14.28 2.85 8.74
CA ASP A 111 -15.01 1.91 7.90
C ASP A 111 -15.02 2.46 6.45
N SER A 112 -14.52 1.68 5.51
CA SER A 112 -14.33 2.12 4.12
C SER A 112 -15.65 2.32 3.36
N ALA A 113 -16.71 1.61 3.76
CA ALA A 113 -18.01 1.67 3.14
C ALA A 113 -18.86 2.85 3.67
N THR A 114 -18.77 3.15 4.97
CA THR A 114 -19.62 4.16 5.62
C THR A 114 -18.89 5.48 5.92
N GLY A 115 -17.56 5.46 6.04
CA GLY A 115 -16.75 6.58 6.49
C GLY A 115 -16.80 6.83 8.01
N GLU A 116 -17.44 5.93 8.77
CA GLU A 116 -17.49 6.01 10.24
C GLU A 116 -16.10 5.78 10.85
N SER A 117 -15.76 6.54 11.88
CA SER A 117 -14.47 6.41 12.55
C SER A 117 -14.42 5.21 13.48
N ILE A 118 -13.44 4.34 13.27
CA ILE A 118 -13.19 3.15 14.10
C ILE A 118 -12.28 3.55 15.26
N TRP A 119 -11.11 4.10 14.94
CA TRP A 119 -10.16 4.61 15.92
C TRP A 119 -9.33 5.76 15.34
N GLY A 120 -8.74 6.55 16.23
CA GLY A 120 -7.79 7.60 15.88
C GLY A 120 -6.60 7.59 16.82
N TRP A 121 -5.41 7.80 16.26
CA TRP A 121 -4.17 7.93 17.00
C TRP A 121 -3.52 9.28 16.73
N GLN A 122 -2.97 9.87 17.78
CA GLN A 122 -2.21 11.12 17.72
C GLN A 122 -0.82 10.88 18.30
N PRO A 123 0.23 11.46 17.70
CA PRO A 123 1.57 11.37 18.25
C PRO A 123 1.61 11.97 19.66
N GLY A 124 2.33 11.32 20.57
CA GLY A 124 2.56 11.86 21.90
C GLY A 124 3.54 13.01 21.87
N ASP A 125 3.77 13.63 23.02
CA ASP A 125 4.63 14.79 23.19
C ASP A 125 6.05 14.62 22.62
N ASN A 126 6.65 13.44 22.79
CA ASN A 126 7.99 13.14 22.24
C ASN A 126 7.98 12.93 20.72
N GLU A 127 6.87 12.43 20.18
CA GLU A 127 6.67 12.19 18.75
C GLU A 127 6.16 13.41 17.99
N GLN A 128 5.66 14.40 18.73
CA GLN A 128 5.40 15.72 18.25
C GLN A 128 6.70 16.52 18.22
N ARG A 129 6.87 17.29 17.16
CA ARG A 129 7.96 18.29 17.11
C ARG A 129 7.38 19.59 17.64
N TRP A 130 7.69 19.90 18.91
CA TRP A 130 7.24 21.14 19.57
C TRP A 130 7.58 22.37 18.74
N GLY A 131 6.62 23.30 18.65
CA GLY A 131 6.81 24.76 18.57
C GLY A 131 7.76 25.31 17.50
N ASP A 132 7.18 26.07 16.56
CA ASP A 132 7.81 27.17 15.82
C ASP A 132 9.04 26.91 14.92
N ILE A 133 9.68 25.74 14.97
CA ILE A 133 10.79 25.31 14.10
C ILE A 133 10.28 24.36 13.01
N ILE A 134 9.08 24.59 12.50
CA ILE A 134 8.58 23.78 11.40
C ILE A 134 8.90 24.49 10.09
N GLU A 135 9.89 23.96 9.39
CA GLU A 135 9.99 24.12 7.95
C GLU A 135 8.61 23.81 7.34
N PRO A 136 8.02 24.69 6.50
CA PRO A 136 6.69 24.47 5.90
C PRO A 136 6.50 23.09 5.27
N VAL A 137 7.59 22.43 4.90
CA VAL A 137 7.67 21.09 4.30
C VAL A 137 7.25 19.97 5.26
N ALA A 138 7.43 20.12 6.58
CA ALA A 138 7.10 19.07 7.56
C ALA A 138 5.68 19.18 8.14
N ARG A 139 5.00 20.34 7.99
CA ARG A 139 3.57 20.56 8.31
C ARG A 139 2.67 19.94 7.24
N SER A 140 2.58 18.62 7.25
CA SER A 140 1.72 17.88 6.34
C SER A 140 1.30 16.57 6.98
N ALA A 141 0.19 16.03 6.50
CA ALA A 141 -0.26 14.68 6.81
C ALA A 141 0.74 13.60 6.35
N GLY A 142 1.80 13.94 5.60
CA GLY A 142 2.80 12.98 5.15
C GLY A 142 2.35 12.22 3.91
N ARG A 143 2.84 10.99 3.74
CA ARG A 143 2.55 10.14 2.56
C ARG A 143 1.65 8.93 2.87
N GLY A 144 0.97 8.94 4.02
CA GLY A 144 0.15 7.83 4.48
C GLY A 144 0.89 6.92 5.45
N VAL A 145 0.34 5.73 5.63
CA VAL A 145 0.84 4.67 6.50
C VAL A 145 1.32 3.47 5.69
N SER A 146 1.94 2.50 6.36
CA SER A 146 2.21 1.16 5.82
C SER A 146 1.56 0.11 6.70
N TYR A 147 1.19 -1.02 6.11
CA TYR A 147 0.61 -2.16 6.84
C TYR A 147 1.55 -3.35 6.82
N TRP A 148 1.50 -4.15 7.87
CA TRP A 148 2.16 -5.44 7.97
C TRP A 148 1.29 -6.40 8.77
N THR A 149 1.37 -7.68 8.43
CA THR A 149 0.75 -8.76 9.18
C THR A 149 1.67 -9.98 9.22
N ASP A 150 1.60 -10.73 10.31
CA ASP A 150 2.20 -12.07 10.39
C ASP A 150 1.29 -13.18 9.82
N GLY A 151 0.05 -12.85 9.45
CA GLY A 151 -0.96 -13.81 9.00
C GLY A 151 -1.54 -14.70 10.12
N ALA A 152 -1.18 -14.44 11.37
CA ALA A 152 -1.64 -15.15 12.57
C ALA A 152 -2.38 -14.23 13.56
N GLY A 153 -2.71 -13.00 13.14
CA GLY A 153 -3.51 -12.02 13.88
C GLY A 153 -2.73 -10.84 14.44
N ASP A 154 -1.43 -10.73 14.16
CA ASP A 154 -0.64 -9.54 14.49
C ASP A 154 -0.63 -8.57 13.29
N ASP A 155 -1.66 -7.73 13.24
CA ASP A 155 -1.85 -6.71 12.22
C ASP A 155 -1.38 -5.34 12.71
N ARG A 156 -0.51 -4.69 11.94
CA ARG A 156 0.16 -3.46 12.35
C ARG A 156 0.09 -2.37 11.29
N ILE A 157 -0.14 -1.15 11.76
CA ILE A 157 -0.01 0.09 10.99
C ILE A 157 1.26 0.81 11.42
N TYR A 158 2.10 1.14 10.45
CA TYR A 158 3.32 1.91 10.66
C TYR A 158 3.16 3.33 10.15
N VAL A 159 3.63 4.30 10.95
CA VAL A 159 3.62 5.72 10.60
C VAL A 159 4.95 6.37 10.96
N VAL A 160 5.43 7.27 10.10
CA VAL A 160 6.58 8.12 10.42
C VAL A 160 6.08 9.46 10.96
N THR A 161 6.45 9.78 12.20
CA THR A 161 6.01 10.98 12.91
C THR A 161 6.72 12.24 12.38
N PRO A 162 6.21 13.45 12.68
CA PRO A 162 6.90 14.70 12.35
C PRO A 162 8.31 14.80 12.95
N SER A 163 8.57 14.12 14.07
CA SER A 163 9.89 14.02 14.71
C SER A 163 10.80 12.93 14.12
N TYR A 164 10.42 12.34 12.97
CA TYR A 164 11.17 11.29 12.26
C TYR A 164 11.31 9.97 13.02
N GLN A 165 10.35 9.66 13.87
CA GLN A 165 10.27 8.37 14.54
C GLN A 165 9.31 7.45 13.79
N LEU A 166 9.58 6.14 13.82
CA LEU A 166 8.70 5.13 13.23
C LEU A 166 7.84 4.56 14.36
N VAL A 167 6.53 4.71 14.29
CA VAL A 167 5.61 4.18 15.31
C VAL A 167 4.87 2.97 14.74
N ALA A 168 4.75 1.93 15.55
CA ALA A 168 3.93 0.75 15.27
C ALA A 168 2.63 0.80 16.07
N LEU A 169 1.50 0.71 15.39
CA LEU A 169 0.16 0.69 15.95
C LEU A 169 -0.52 -0.64 15.65
N ASN A 170 -1.28 -1.19 16.59
CA ASN A 170 -2.18 -2.30 16.34
C ASN A 170 -3.25 -1.83 15.34
N ALA A 171 -3.44 -2.55 14.22
CA ALA A 171 -4.33 -2.14 13.14
C ALA A 171 -5.82 -2.11 13.55
N HIS A 172 -6.20 -2.86 14.58
CA HIS A 172 -7.58 -2.99 15.04
C HIS A 172 -7.94 -1.97 16.11
N THR A 173 -6.97 -1.51 16.90
CA THR A 173 -7.23 -0.63 18.06
C THR A 173 -6.58 0.75 17.97
N GLY A 174 -5.54 0.91 17.14
CA GLY A 174 -4.73 2.12 17.09
C GLY A 174 -3.79 2.29 18.28
N GLU A 175 -3.73 1.32 19.20
CA GLU A 175 -2.80 1.33 20.34
C GLU A 175 -1.38 1.03 19.87
N ARG A 176 -0.38 1.59 20.56
CA ARG A 176 1.03 1.29 20.25
C ARG A 176 1.35 -0.17 20.51
N VAL A 177 2.08 -0.79 19.59
CA VAL A 177 2.61 -2.14 19.78
C VAL A 177 3.82 -2.05 20.69
N GLY A 178 3.63 -2.25 21.99
CA GLY A 178 4.68 -2.04 23.00
C GLY A 178 5.94 -2.91 22.82
N SER A 179 5.87 -4.00 22.05
CA SER A 179 7.01 -4.87 21.72
C SER A 179 7.86 -4.37 20.54
N PHE A 180 7.42 -3.33 19.84
CA PHE A 180 8.19 -2.72 18.75
C PHE A 180 9.08 -1.60 19.29
N GLY A 181 10.39 -1.67 18.98
CA GLY A 181 11.35 -0.65 19.38
C GLY A 181 11.35 -0.38 20.89
N ASP A 182 11.30 0.89 21.28
CA ASP A 182 11.14 1.33 22.66
C ASP A 182 9.71 1.83 22.91
N GLY A 183 8.85 0.94 23.42
CA GLY A 183 7.46 1.28 23.75
C GLY A 183 6.57 1.58 22.54
N GLY A 184 6.87 1.00 21.38
CA GLY A 184 6.14 1.18 20.12
C GLY A 184 6.75 2.17 19.14
N VAL A 185 8.00 2.60 19.37
CA VAL A 185 8.72 3.63 18.60
C VAL A 185 10.13 3.18 18.21
#